data_AF-A0A7V4CVW7-F1
#
_entry.id   AF-A0A7V4CVW7-F1
#
_cell.length_a   1.000
_cell.length_b   1.000
_cell.length_c   1.000
_cell.angle_alpha   90.00
_cell.angle_beta   90.00
_cell.angle_gamma   90.00
#
_symmetry.space_group_name_H-M   'P 1'
#
loop_
_entity.id
_entity.type
_entity.pdbx_description
1 polymer ?
#
loop_
_entity_poly.entity_id
_entity_poly.type
_entity_poly.pdbx_seq_one_letter_code
_entity_poly.pdbx_strand_id
1 'polypeptide(L)'
;MNLTRLLIHKRIFIILILFPFISFAQPSKENVNPLQVNLFEVNFLPSNDSTDCYVSFNIPYNRLIYVKNGDLFSGGVEIFFDVKLNNKIDHRKYYSKNLSVNSYDETQNKDKFLEGVISLRLANKDYVIQPSLKIGNTNQTIKLDSITINLSRIHENIFYKPLVVENIGNSCSDKQALFRLVNRNNKIPFAARKYSLFIPVNSDSIKEALIKIEQPGQVVYDQKVIVNPSRNLIIDECDGSIVIASSSLLNNSNYILLEDFSQKLTEGPVTVKVINGSNESSFLINVEWLNKPVTLFNINLAVELLELIYDRAELLDLYKSSNQNKYKALVDFWNKKFPEREYMFNEWMDEFYKRSDYAMQNFSNLANQIGAKTDRGKIYIQYGKPDEIKRDYSSTNNVVEIWFYKDLQKEFIFTDRTGLGNYILSK
;
A
#
# COMPACT_ATOMS: atom_id res chain seq x y z
N MET A 1 20.05 40.41 81.67
CA MET A 1 18.86 40.32 80.79
C MET A 1 19.16 41.12 79.54
N ASN A 2 19.64 40.45 78.49
CA ASN A 2 19.68 40.88 77.08
C ASN A 2 20.41 39.79 76.27
N LEU A 3 19.74 39.25 75.25
CA LEU A 3 20.27 38.22 74.36
C LEU A 3 21.34 38.80 73.43
N THR A 4 22.50 38.15 73.36
CA THR A 4 23.45 38.33 72.24
C THR A 4 24.15 37.01 71.90
N ARG A 5 23.99 36.63 70.63
CA ARG A 5 24.89 35.89 69.72
C ARG A 5 25.59 34.62 70.21
N LEU A 6 25.36 33.52 69.48
CA LEU A 6 26.46 32.69 68.99
C LEU A 6 26.16 32.21 67.56
N LEU A 7 27.03 32.61 66.62
CA LEU A 7 27.10 32.11 65.25
C LEU A 7 27.72 30.72 65.24
N ILE A 8 27.13 29.77 64.49
CA ILE A 8 27.81 28.54 64.05
C ILE A 8 27.65 28.41 62.53
N HIS A 9 28.77 28.45 61.83
CA HIS A 9 28.90 28.20 60.40
C HIS A 9 28.53 26.75 60.05
N LYS A 10 27.57 26.56 59.13
CA LYS A 10 27.46 25.34 58.33
C LYS A 10 28.01 25.62 56.93
N ARG A 11 29.21 25.11 56.65
CA ARG A 11 29.73 24.96 55.28
C ARG A 11 28.97 23.81 54.63
N ILE A 12 28.06 24.12 53.71
CA ILE A 12 27.41 23.13 52.85
C ILE A 12 28.35 22.90 51.65
N PHE A 13 28.92 21.70 51.56
CA PHE A 13 29.68 21.24 50.42
C PHE A 13 28.68 20.80 49.34
N ILE A 14 28.44 21.62 48.33
CA ILE A 14 27.64 21.24 47.15
C ILE A 14 28.58 20.46 46.21
N ILE A 15 28.47 19.14 46.23
CA ILE A 15 29.08 18.28 45.20
C ILE A 15 28.18 18.36 43.98
N LEU A 16 28.64 19.10 42.96
CA LEU A 16 27.99 19.20 41.65
C LEU A 16 28.36 17.94 40.85
N ILE A 17 27.53 16.90 40.91
CA ILE A 17 27.65 15.74 40.03
C ILE A 17 27.16 16.16 38.64
N LEU A 18 28.09 16.52 37.76
CA LEU A 18 27.86 16.65 36.33
C LEU A 18 27.58 15.26 35.74
N PHE A 19 26.31 14.88 35.66
CA PHE A 19 25.88 13.84 34.73
C PHE A 19 25.97 14.42 33.32
N PRO A 20 26.76 13.85 32.39
CA PRO A 20 26.64 14.21 30.99
C PRO A 20 25.27 13.73 30.52
N PHE A 21 24.35 14.67 30.33
CA PHE A 21 23.18 14.45 29.48
C PHE A 21 23.70 14.16 28.08
N ILE A 22 23.87 12.89 27.75
CA ILE A 22 23.91 12.46 26.35
C ILE A 22 22.47 12.63 25.86
N SER A 23 22.19 13.81 25.31
CA SER A 23 21.00 14.04 24.51
C SER A 23 21.08 13.14 23.29
N PHE A 24 20.50 11.94 23.38
CA PHE A 24 20.10 11.21 22.18
C PHE A 24 19.01 12.06 21.52
N ALA A 25 19.40 12.82 20.49
CA ALA A 25 18.47 13.35 19.54
C ALA A 25 17.69 12.16 18.94
N GLN A 26 16.44 11.99 19.37
CA GLN A 26 15.51 11.16 18.62
C GLN A 26 15.47 11.74 17.20
N PRO A 27 15.62 10.93 16.14
CA PRO A 27 15.36 11.42 14.81
C PRO A 27 13.96 12.03 14.83
N SER A 28 13.86 13.30 14.46
CA SER A 28 12.58 13.99 14.36
C SER A 28 11.68 13.12 13.49
N LYS A 29 10.71 12.43 14.11
CA LYS A 29 9.52 12.02 13.39
C LYS A 29 8.93 13.31 12.88
N GLU A 30 9.15 13.63 11.62
CA GLU A 30 8.22 14.50 10.93
C GLU A 30 6.83 13.94 11.24
N ASN A 31 6.01 14.73 11.91
CA ASN A 31 4.60 14.44 12.10
C ASN A 31 3.93 14.56 10.72
N VAL A 32 4.25 13.65 9.81
CA VAL A 32 3.42 13.39 8.64
C VAL A 32 2.14 12.83 9.24
N ASN A 33 1.06 13.59 9.13
CA ASN A 33 -0.24 13.10 9.54
C ASN A 33 -0.45 11.78 8.77
N PRO A 34 -0.65 10.62 9.40
CA PRO A 34 -0.67 9.33 8.69
C PRO A 34 -1.78 9.22 7.63
N LEU A 35 -2.68 10.22 7.58
CA LEU A 35 -3.74 10.41 6.60
C LEU A 35 -3.41 11.46 5.50
N GLN A 36 -2.24 12.11 5.50
CA GLN A 36 -1.70 12.95 4.41
C GLN A 36 -1.16 12.12 3.23
N VAL A 37 -1.72 10.94 3.01
CA VAL A 37 -1.50 10.17 1.79
C VAL A 37 -2.57 10.64 0.80
N ASN A 38 -2.25 10.77 -0.49
CA ASN A 38 -3.27 10.97 -1.53
C ASN A 38 -4.29 9.82 -1.41
N LEU A 39 -5.45 10.09 -0.82
CA LEU A 39 -6.53 9.11 -0.64
C LEU A 39 -7.41 9.01 -1.89
N PHE A 40 -7.38 10.05 -2.71
CA PHE A 40 -8.27 10.22 -3.85
C PHE A 40 -7.52 10.13 -5.17
N GLU A 41 -8.22 9.58 -6.13
CA GLU A 41 -7.80 9.50 -7.52
C GLU A 41 -8.93 10.00 -8.40
N VAL A 42 -8.58 10.77 -9.43
CA VAL A 42 -9.54 11.33 -10.37
C VAL A 42 -9.31 10.73 -11.74
N ASN A 43 -10.33 10.08 -12.26
CA ASN A 43 -10.34 9.41 -13.54
C ASN A 43 -11.41 10.03 -14.43
N PHE A 44 -11.19 9.98 -15.74
CA PHE A 44 -12.08 10.54 -16.73
C PHE A 44 -12.40 9.47 -17.77
N LEU A 45 -13.66 9.42 -18.19
CA LEU A 45 -14.07 8.68 -19.38
C LEU A 45 -14.62 9.66 -20.43
N PRO A 46 -14.30 9.48 -21.72
CA PRO A 46 -14.85 10.31 -22.79
C PRO A 46 -16.39 10.22 -22.84
N SER A 47 -17.06 11.36 -23.09
CA SER A 47 -18.48 11.39 -23.45
C SER A 47 -18.75 12.52 -24.47
N ASN A 48 -19.82 12.38 -25.26
CA ASN A 48 -20.05 13.20 -26.45
C ASN A 48 -20.13 14.73 -26.17
N ASP A 49 -20.72 15.15 -25.05
CA ASP A 49 -20.97 16.59 -24.73
C ASP A 49 -20.50 17.03 -23.33
N SER A 50 -19.89 16.13 -22.56
CA SER A 50 -19.37 16.39 -21.21
C SER A 50 -18.17 15.49 -20.91
N THR A 51 -17.44 15.74 -19.83
CA THR A 51 -16.55 14.71 -19.28
C THR A 51 -17.14 14.21 -17.98
N ASP A 52 -17.36 12.89 -17.91
CA ASP A 52 -17.69 12.25 -16.65
C ASP A 52 -16.41 12.11 -15.83
N CYS A 53 -16.38 12.87 -14.74
CA CYS A 53 -15.29 12.89 -13.78
C CYS A 53 -15.63 11.95 -12.62
N TYR A 54 -14.75 10.97 -12.40
CA TYR A 54 -14.90 9.99 -11.33
C TYR A 54 -13.86 10.23 -10.26
N VAL A 55 -14.30 10.54 -9.05
CA VAL A 55 -13.42 10.71 -7.89
C VAL A 55 -13.54 9.45 -7.03
N SER A 56 -12.53 8.61 -7.12
CA SER A 56 -12.40 7.36 -6.38
C SER A 56 -11.53 7.53 -5.14
N PHE A 57 -11.77 6.72 -4.11
CA PHE A 57 -10.90 6.64 -2.94
C PHE A 57 -10.72 5.20 -2.47
N ASN A 58 -9.63 4.97 -1.75
CA ASN A 58 -9.34 3.72 -1.07
C ASN A 58 -8.72 4.01 0.30
N ILE A 59 -9.28 3.44 1.37
CA ILE A 59 -8.79 3.62 2.74
C ILE A 59 -8.47 2.25 3.33
N PRO A 60 -7.20 1.95 3.67
CA PRO A 60 -6.83 0.70 4.34
C PRO A 60 -7.65 0.46 5.61
N TYR A 61 -8.03 -0.79 5.90
CA TYR A 61 -8.82 -1.13 7.08
C TYR A 61 -8.12 -0.68 8.37
N ASN A 62 -6.81 -0.88 8.47
CA ASN A 62 -6.01 -0.44 9.63
C ASN A 62 -5.94 1.07 9.87
N ARG A 63 -6.52 1.90 8.99
CA ARG A 63 -6.66 3.35 9.16
C ARG A 63 -8.06 3.79 9.59
N LEU A 64 -9.00 2.86 9.70
CA LEU A 64 -10.35 3.11 10.18
C LEU A 64 -10.42 2.94 11.70
N ILE A 65 -11.42 3.58 12.32
CA ILE A 65 -11.69 3.47 13.74
C ILE A 65 -12.93 2.59 13.93
N TYR A 66 -12.76 1.51 14.68
CA TYR A 66 -13.78 0.50 14.91
C TYR A 66 -14.28 0.53 16.35
N VAL A 67 -15.57 0.26 16.52
CA VAL A 67 -16.19 -0.04 17.82
C VAL A 67 -16.68 -1.48 17.79
N LYS A 68 -16.39 -2.23 18.86
CA LYS A 68 -16.86 -3.61 19.00
C LYS A 68 -18.32 -3.62 19.45
N ASN A 69 -19.18 -4.23 18.66
CA ASN A 69 -20.62 -4.40 18.91
C ASN A 69 -20.97 -5.89 18.84
N GLY A 70 -21.07 -6.54 19.99
CA GLY A 70 -21.22 -8.00 20.05
C GLY A 70 -19.99 -8.71 19.47
N ASP A 71 -20.22 -9.55 18.46
CA ASP A 71 -19.18 -10.31 17.75
C ASP A 71 -18.57 -9.56 16.55
N LEU A 72 -19.07 -8.37 16.23
CA LEU A 72 -18.63 -7.57 15.09
C LEU A 72 -17.85 -6.33 15.52
N PHE A 73 -16.96 -5.88 14.64
CA PHE A 73 -16.30 -4.58 14.73
C PHE A 73 -16.85 -3.68 13.62
N SER A 74 -17.44 -2.55 14.00
CA SER A 74 -18.08 -1.62 13.04
C SER A 74 -17.32 -0.30 12.96
N GLY A 75 -17.07 0.15 11.74
CA GLY A 75 -16.44 1.43 11.40
C GLY A 75 -17.05 2.01 10.13
N GLY A 76 -16.44 3.07 9.61
CA GLY A 76 -16.92 3.71 8.39
C GLY A 76 -16.32 5.10 8.19
N VAL A 77 -16.73 5.74 7.10
CA VAL A 77 -16.32 7.10 6.75
C VAL A 77 -17.47 7.89 6.15
N GLU A 78 -17.43 9.19 6.36
CA GLU A 78 -18.23 10.16 5.62
C GLU A 78 -17.28 11.12 4.88
N ILE A 79 -17.51 11.36 3.60
CA ILE A 79 -16.67 12.19 2.75
C ILE A 79 -17.53 13.27 2.10
N PHE A 80 -17.08 14.50 2.24
CA PHE A 80 -17.69 15.69 1.65
C PHE A 80 -16.76 16.22 0.56
N PHE A 81 -17.32 16.53 -0.62
CA PHE A 81 -16.59 17.09 -1.75
C PHE A 81 -17.21 18.44 -2.12
N ASP A 82 -16.52 19.53 -1.77
CA ASP A 82 -16.86 20.87 -2.28
C ASP A 82 -16.16 21.06 -3.65
N VAL A 83 -16.92 21.06 -4.73
CA VAL A 83 -16.41 21.29 -6.09
C VAL A 83 -16.56 22.77 -6.41
N LYS A 84 -15.44 23.43 -6.68
CA LYS A 84 -15.38 24.89 -6.88
C LYS A 84 -15.04 25.24 -8.32
N LEU A 85 -15.76 26.21 -8.86
CA LEU A 85 -15.46 26.90 -10.11
C LEU A 85 -15.19 28.37 -9.77
N ASN A 86 -14.03 28.92 -10.17
CA ASN A 86 -13.64 30.30 -9.87
C ASN A 86 -13.79 30.66 -8.38
N ASN A 87 -13.31 29.77 -7.49
CA ASN A 87 -13.41 29.85 -6.02
C ASN A 87 -14.83 29.86 -5.43
N LYS A 88 -15.89 29.74 -6.24
CA LYS A 88 -17.27 29.58 -5.77
C LYS A 88 -17.66 28.11 -5.83
N ILE A 89 -18.45 27.66 -4.85
CA ILE A 89 -18.98 26.29 -4.85
C ILE A 89 -19.97 26.15 -6.01
N ASP A 90 -19.70 25.22 -6.90
CA ASP A 90 -20.53 24.87 -8.04
C ASP A 90 -21.36 23.61 -7.73
N HIS A 91 -20.72 22.60 -7.14
CA HIS A 91 -21.37 21.38 -6.69
C HIS A 91 -20.92 20.98 -5.28
N ARG A 92 -21.81 20.27 -4.57
CA ARG A 92 -21.47 19.50 -3.37
C ARG A 92 -21.85 18.05 -3.58
N LYS A 93 -20.92 17.14 -3.26
CA LYS A 93 -21.21 15.72 -3.16
C LYS A 93 -20.92 15.24 -1.75
N TYR A 94 -21.71 14.27 -1.33
CA TYR A 94 -21.58 13.57 -0.07
C TYR A 94 -21.53 12.08 -0.35
N TYR A 95 -20.63 11.37 0.33
CA TYR A 95 -20.52 9.94 0.27
C TYR A 95 -20.38 9.40 1.70
N SER A 96 -21.06 8.30 2.00
CA SER A 96 -21.00 7.64 3.31
C SER A 96 -20.96 6.14 3.12
N LYS A 97 -20.05 5.48 3.82
CA LYS A 97 -19.92 4.03 3.79
C LYS A 97 -19.51 3.48 5.13
N ASN A 98 -20.28 2.49 5.58
CA ASN A 98 -20.01 1.73 6.78
C ASN A 98 -19.34 0.40 6.42
N LEU A 99 -18.62 -0.15 7.38
CA LEU A 99 -17.92 -1.42 7.27
C LEU A 99 -18.08 -2.19 8.59
N SER A 100 -18.39 -3.47 8.49
CA SER A 100 -18.38 -4.40 9.62
C SER A 100 -17.47 -5.58 9.31
N VAL A 101 -16.64 -5.95 10.28
CA VAL A 101 -15.66 -7.05 10.17
C VAL A 101 -15.79 -8.00 11.38
N ASN A 102 -15.42 -9.25 11.20
CA ASN A 102 -15.73 -10.32 12.17
C ASN A 102 -14.59 -10.57 13.18
N SER A 103 -13.42 -9.96 13.00
CA SER A 103 -12.27 -10.19 13.87
C SER A 103 -11.43 -8.93 14.06
N TYR A 104 -10.72 -8.89 15.19
CA TYR A 104 -9.75 -7.82 15.45
C TYR A 104 -8.62 -7.82 14.40
N ASP A 105 -8.12 -9.00 14.00
CA ASP A 105 -7.06 -9.12 13.00
C ASP A 105 -7.47 -8.49 11.66
N GLU A 106 -8.74 -8.59 11.27
CA GLU A 106 -9.24 -7.94 10.06
C GLU A 106 -9.24 -6.41 10.17
N THR A 107 -9.49 -5.85 11.36
CA THR A 107 -9.36 -4.39 11.59
C THR A 107 -7.94 -3.88 11.42
N GLN A 108 -6.92 -4.74 11.57
CA GLN A 108 -5.51 -4.39 11.44
C GLN A 108 -4.96 -4.69 10.03
N ASN A 109 -5.81 -5.15 9.11
CA ASN A 109 -5.37 -5.56 7.79
C ASN A 109 -4.99 -4.34 6.93
N LYS A 110 -3.75 -4.32 6.42
CA LYS A 110 -3.21 -3.27 5.55
C LYS A 110 -3.50 -3.48 4.06
N ASP A 111 -3.89 -4.70 3.68
CA ASP A 111 -4.11 -5.13 2.29
C ASP A 111 -5.61 -5.14 1.91
N LYS A 112 -6.50 -4.93 2.88
CA LYS A 112 -7.94 -4.69 2.67
C LYS A 112 -8.27 -3.21 2.71
N PHE A 113 -9.17 -2.78 1.84
CA PHE A 113 -9.50 -1.37 1.63
C PHE A 113 -11.01 -1.14 1.65
N LEU A 114 -11.42 -0.04 2.27
CA LEU A 114 -12.72 0.56 2.07
C LEU A 114 -12.64 1.44 0.83
N GLU A 115 -13.25 0.99 -0.26
CA GLU A 115 -13.23 1.67 -1.55
C GLU A 115 -14.56 2.37 -1.82
N GLY A 116 -14.55 3.41 -2.66
CA GLY A 116 -15.76 4.07 -3.13
C GLY A 116 -15.47 5.07 -4.24
N VAL A 117 -16.51 5.47 -4.95
CA VAL A 117 -16.41 6.41 -6.07
C VAL A 117 -17.63 7.32 -6.13
N ILE A 118 -17.41 8.59 -6.48
CA ILE A 118 -18.47 9.51 -6.87
C ILE A 118 -18.30 9.92 -8.33
N SER A 119 -19.42 10.12 -9.02
CA SER A 119 -19.45 10.69 -10.36
C SER A 119 -19.88 12.16 -10.33
N LEU A 120 -19.19 12.96 -11.13
CA LEU A 120 -19.41 14.38 -11.35
C LEU A 120 -19.52 14.61 -12.85
N ARG A 121 -20.67 15.11 -13.29
CA ARG A 121 -20.84 15.59 -14.66
C ARG A 121 -20.52 17.08 -14.68
N LEU A 122 -19.38 17.44 -15.24
CA LEU A 122 -18.84 18.80 -15.21
C LEU A 122 -18.83 19.40 -16.62
N ALA A 123 -19.09 20.70 -16.71
CA ALA A 123 -18.93 21.43 -17.97
C ALA A 123 -17.43 21.55 -18.32
N ASN A 124 -17.09 21.83 -19.58
CA ASN A 124 -15.69 21.98 -20.00
C ASN A 124 -15.05 23.27 -19.44
N LYS A 125 -14.66 23.24 -18.17
CA LYS A 125 -14.06 24.33 -17.38
C LYS A 125 -13.09 23.76 -16.34
N ASP A 126 -12.35 24.63 -15.68
CA ASP A 126 -11.39 24.22 -14.67
C ASP A 126 -12.02 24.28 -13.26
N TYR A 127 -11.83 23.20 -12.51
CA TYR A 127 -12.46 23.00 -11.20
C TYR A 127 -11.41 22.69 -10.12
N VAL A 128 -11.75 23.00 -8.88
CA VAL A 128 -10.99 22.56 -7.69
C VAL A 128 -11.92 21.76 -6.79
N ILE A 129 -11.60 20.50 -6.56
CA ILE A 129 -12.30 19.65 -5.60
C ILE A 129 -11.60 19.78 -4.25
N GLN A 130 -12.35 20.16 -3.22
CA GLN A 130 -11.89 20.24 -1.85
C GLN A 130 -12.56 19.13 -1.02
N PRO A 131 -11.91 17.97 -0.84
CA PRO A 131 -12.44 16.90 -0.01
C PRO A 131 -12.26 17.17 1.48
N SER A 132 -13.18 16.65 2.29
CA SER A 132 -13.10 16.56 3.74
C SER A 132 -13.59 15.19 4.21
N LEU A 133 -12.83 14.53 5.08
CA LEU A 133 -13.09 13.19 5.59
C LEU A 133 -13.46 13.25 7.07
N LYS A 134 -14.62 12.71 7.42
CA LYS A 134 -15.00 12.42 8.80
C LYS A 134 -14.86 10.92 9.06
N ILE A 135 -14.03 10.59 10.05
CA ILE A 135 -13.80 9.19 10.43
C ILE A 135 -14.96 8.74 11.32
N GLY A 136 -15.59 7.62 10.96
CA GLY A 136 -16.67 7.02 11.74
C GLY A 136 -16.25 6.76 13.19
N ASN A 137 -17.22 6.78 14.10
CA ASN A 137 -17.00 6.66 15.55
C ASN A 137 -16.14 7.79 16.16
N THR A 138 -15.94 8.90 15.44
CA THR A 138 -15.26 10.10 15.97
C THR A 138 -16.02 11.37 15.62
N ASN A 139 -15.69 12.46 16.32
CA ASN A 139 -16.09 13.81 15.96
C ASN A 139 -15.02 14.54 15.13
N GLN A 140 -14.00 13.83 14.65
CA GLN A 140 -12.90 14.42 13.90
C GLN A 140 -13.26 14.51 12.42
N THR A 141 -13.10 15.72 11.86
CA THR A 141 -13.17 15.96 10.42
C THR A 141 -11.84 16.51 9.96
N ILE A 142 -11.27 15.88 8.94
CA ILE A 142 -9.96 16.19 8.39
C ILE A 142 -10.18 16.81 7.01
N LYS A 143 -9.73 18.05 6.83
CA LYS A 143 -9.63 18.64 5.50
C LYS A 143 -8.44 18.03 4.79
N LEU A 144 -8.65 17.59 3.55
CA LEU A 144 -7.63 16.93 2.74
C LEU A 144 -7.15 17.88 1.64
N ASP A 145 -6.05 17.53 0.97
CA ASP A 145 -5.49 18.39 -0.07
C ASP A 145 -6.47 18.55 -1.24
N SER A 146 -6.46 19.74 -1.85
CA SER A 146 -7.33 20.04 -2.97
C SER A 146 -6.85 19.37 -4.25
N ILE A 147 -7.80 19.00 -5.11
CA ILE A 147 -7.54 18.35 -6.39
C ILE A 147 -7.95 19.31 -7.50
N THR A 148 -6.99 19.80 -8.28
CA THR A 148 -7.26 20.65 -9.44
C THR A 148 -7.55 19.80 -10.67
N ILE A 149 -8.63 20.13 -11.37
CA ILE A 149 -9.06 19.50 -12.60
C ILE A 149 -9.06 20.54 -13.71
N ASN A 150 -8.31 20.30 -14.78
CA ASN A 150 -8.28 21.16 -15.96
C ASN A 150 -8.99 20.46 -17.13
N LEU A 151 -10.32 20.50 -17.18
CA LEU A 151 -11.10 19.75 -18.18
C LEU A 151 -10.84 20.21 -19.61
N SER A 152 -10.55 21.51 -19.79
CA SER A 152 -10.23 22.11 -21.09
C SER A 152 -9.09 21.36 -21.77
N ARG A 153 -8.02 21.10 -21.02
CA ARG A 153 -6.85 20.36 -21.52
C ARG A 153 -7.11 18.86 -21.69
N ILE A 154 -8.01 18.29 -20.89
CA ILE A 154 -8.33 16.86 -20.97
C ILE A 154 -9.12 16.57 -22.24
N HIS A 155 -10.10 17.42 -22.57
CA HIS A 155 -10.93 17.27 -23.78
C HIS A 155 -10.13 17.41 -25.08
N GLU A 156 -9.03 18.15 -25.08
CA GLU A 156 -8.12 18.25 -26.23
C GLU A 156 -7.35 16.95 -26.50
N ASN A 157 -7.21 16.09 -25.49
CA ASN A 157 -6.46 14.84 -25.63
C ASN A 157 -7.31 13.76 -26.29
N ILE A 158 -6.72 13.10 -27.29
CA ILE A 158 -7.33 11.93 -27.92
C ILE A 158 -7.20 10.70 -27.00
N PHE A 159 -6.05 10.56 -26.33
CA PHE A 159 -5.79 9.47 -25.39
C PHE A 159 -5.86 10.02 -23.97
N TYR A 160 -6.76 9.46 -23.16
CA TYR A 160 -6.86 9.82 -21.76
C TYR A 160 -5.84 9.02 -20.94
N LYS A 161 -5.68 9.41 -19.68
CA LYS A 161 -4.74 8.78 -18.77
C LYS A 161 -5.00 7.27 -18.66
N PRO A 162 -3.96 6.42 -18.78
CA PRO A 162 -4.09 4.98 -18.59
C PRO A 162 -4.56 4.62 -17.18
N LEU A 163 -5.47 3.66 -17.11
CA LEU A 163 -6.01 3.05 -15.89
C LEU A 163 -5.48 1.62 -15.79
N VAL A 164 -5.14 1.21 -14.58
CA VAL A 164 -4.71 -0.18 -14.31
C VAL A 164 -5.90 -0.95 -13.80
N VAL A 165 -6.18 -2.09 -14.43
CA VAL A 165 -7.38 -2.88 -14.15
C VAL A 165 -7.08 -4.38 -14.03
N GLU A 166 -7.90 -5.09 -13.27
CA GLU A 166 -7.97 -6.57 -13.27
C GLU A 166 -9.20 -7.00 -14.07
N ASN A 167 -9.06 -8.04 -14.91
CA ASN A 167 -10.22 -8.62 -15.59
C ASN A 167 -11.05 -9.43 -14.58
N ILE A 168 -12.31 -9.07 -14.41
CA ILE A 168 -13.25 -9.76 -13.53
C ILE A 168 -14.43 -10.38 -14.30
N GLY A 169 -14.57 -10.06 -15.59
CA GLY A 169 -15.76 -10.41 -16.37
C GLY A 169 -17.06 -9.98 -15.70
N ASN A 170 -18.16 -10.65 -16.04
CA ASN A 170 -19.51 -10.37 -15.49
C ASN A 170 -19.71 -10.97 -14.08
N SER A 171 -18.77 -10.80 -13.16
CA SER A 171 -18.84 -11.38 -11.81
C SER A 171 -19.70 -10.57 -10.82
N CYS A 172 -20.34 -9.49 -11.29
CA CYS A 172 -21.11 -8.55 -10.47
C CYS A 172 -22.62 -8.79 -10.64
N SER A 173 -23.33 -8.91 -9.52
CA SER A 173 -24.76 -9.30 -9.46
C SER A 173 -25.71 -8.36 -10.22
N ASP A 174 -25.42 -7.06 -10.21
CA ASP A 174 -26.36 -6.01 -10.65
C ASP A 174 -25.86 -5.17 -11.82
N LYS A 175 -24.61 -5.36 -12.26
CA LYS A 175 -23.97 -4.56 -13.32
C LYS A 175 -23.17 -5.47 -14.25
N GLN A 176 -23.14 -5.10 -15.52
CA GLN A 176 -22.19 -5.67 -16.49
C GLN A 176 -20.80 -5.09 -16.24
N ALA A 177 -20.23 -5.42 -15.07
CA ALA A 177 -18.85 -5.11 -14.74
C ALA A 177 -17.94 -5.83 -15.74
N LEU A 178 -16.91 -5.15 -16.21
CA LEU A 178 -15.93 -5.72 -17.14
C LEU A 178 -14.58 -5.85 -16.44
N PHE A 179 -14.19 -4.80 -15.72
CA PHE A 179 -12.88 -4.71 -15.09
C PHE A 179 -12.98 -4.15 -13.68
N ARG A 180 -12.15 -4.65 -12.77
CA ARG A 180 -11.92 -4.04 -11.46
C ARG A 180 -10.82 -3.00 -11.58
N LEU A 181 -11.08 -1.80 -11.08
CA LEU A 181 -10.10 -0.72 -11.08
C LEU A 181 -9.11 -0.94 -9.93
N VAL A 182 -7.81 -1.00 -10.25
CA VAL A 182 -6.74 -1.30 -9.27
C VAL A 182 -5.61 -0.29 -9.24
N ASN A 183 -5.70 0.79 -10.02
CA ASN A 183 -4.80 1.92 -9.86
C ASN A 183 -4.87 2.45 -8.41
N ARG A 184 -3.71 2.91 -7.95
CA ARG A 184 -3.55 3.52 -6.63
C ARG A 184 -2.74 4.79 -6.78
N ASN A 185 -3.41 5.93 -6.79
CA ASN A 185 -2.78 7.23 -7.01
C ASN A 185 -2.02 7.29 -8.34
N ASN A 186 -2.62 6.73 -9.39
CA ASN A 186 -2.05 6.64 -10.72
C ASN A 186 -0.73 5.86 -10.78
N LYS A 187 -0.63 4.81 -9.96
CA LYS A 187 0.50 3.88 -9.94
C LYS A 187 0.05 2.52 -10.44
N ILE A 188 0.98 1.77 -10.99
CA ILE A 188 0.83 0.37 -11.35
C ILE A 188 1.28 -0.46 -10.13
N PRO A 189 0.40 -1.26 -9.52
CA PRO A 189 0.82 -2.12 -8.41
C PRO A 189 1.88 -3.14 -8.88
N PHE A 190 3.00 -3.21 -8.16
CA PHE A 190 4.03 -4.23 -8.36
C PHE A 190 3.66 -5.47 -7.53
N ALA A 191 3.10 -6.49 -8.17
CA ALA A 191 2.66 -7.73 -7.55
C ALA A 191 2.69 -8.89 -8.55
N ALA A 192 2.67 -10.12 -8.06
CA ALA A 192 2.45 -11.33 -8.86
C ALA A 192 0.96 -11.47 -9.23
N ARG A 193 0.46 -10.51 -10.03
CA ARG A 193 -0.92 -10.46 -10.50
C ARG A 193 -0.98 -9.99 -11.96
N LYS A 194 -2.00 -10.50 -12.65
CA LYS A 194 -2.35 -10.15 -14.02
C LYS A 194 -3.12 -8.84 -14.07
N TYR A 195 -2.39 -7.75 -14.29
CA TYR A 195 -2.98 -6.45 -14.52
C TYR A 195 -3.00 -6.13 -16.01
N SER A 196 -4.10 -5.52 -16.43
CA SER A 196 -4.28 -4.98 -17.77
C SER A 196 -4.22 -3.46 -17.73
N LEU A 197 -3.77 -2.85 -18.82
CA LEU A 197 -3.77 -1.40 -19.00
C LEU A 197 -4.97 -1.01 -19.86
N PHE A 198 -5.87 -0.23 -19.29
CA PHE A 198 -7.05 0.32 -19.94
C PHE A 198 -6.80 1.79 -20.29
N ILE A 199 -6.83 2.15 -21.57
CA ILE A 199 -6.59 3.52 -22.03
C ILE A 199 -7.87 4.03 -22.70
N PRO A 200 -8.59 5.00 -22.11
CA PRO A 200 -9.75 5.59 -22.76
C PRO A 200 -9.32 6.40 -24.00
N VAL A 201 -10.09 6.29 -25.07
CA VAL A 201 -9.86 6.93 -26.37
C VAL A 201 -11.05 7.82 -26.72
N ASN A 202 -10.81 9.12 -26.81
CA ASN A 202 -11.79 10.14 -27.18
C ASN A 202 -11.81 10.38 -28.70
N SER A 203 -11.98 9.31 -29.48
CA SER A 203 -12.10 9.41 -30.94
C SER A 203 -12.69 8.15 -31.55
N ASP A 204 -13.67 8.31 -32.44
CA ASP A 204 -14.27 7.23 -33.25
C ASP A 204 -13.46 6.89 -34.51
N SER A 205 -12.56 7.77 -34.93
CA SER A 205 -11.75 7.59 -36.14
C SER A 205 -10.54 6.67 -35.93
N ILE A 206 -10.07 6.52 -34.69
CA ILE A 206 -8.91 5.69 -34.37
C ILE A 206 -9.34 4.23 -34.22
N LYS A 207 -8.77 3.35 -35.05
CA LYS A 207 -9.02 1.90 -35.02
C LYS A 207 -7.85 1.09 -34.45
N GLU A 208 -6.65 1.65 -34.48
CA GLU A 208 -5.43 1.05 -33.92
C GLU A 208 -4.49 2.13 -33.41
N ALA A 209 -3.63 1.79 -32.45
CA ALA A 209 -2.53 2.65 -32.02
C ALA A 209 -1.29 1.79 -31.71
N LEU A 210 -0.10 2.32 -31.98
CA LEU A 210 1.15 1.75 -31.51
C LEU A 210 1.31 2.11 -30.03
N ILE A 211 1.44 1.09 -29.18
CA ILE A 211 1.72 1.28 -27.76
C ILE A 211 3.17 0.92 -27.49
N LYS A 212 3.89 1.84 -26.85
CA LYS A 212 5.26 1.62 -26.40
C LYS A 212 5.37 1.84 -24.90
N ILE A 213 5.87 0.83 -24.19
CA ILE A 213 6.09 0.88 -22.74
C ILE A 213 7.59 0.80 -22.49
N GLU A 214 8.15 1.84 -21.87
CA GLU A 214 9.59 2.00 -21.68
C GLU A 214 9.92 2.16 -20.19
N GLN A 215 10.95 1.46 -19.72
CA GLN A 215 11.59 1.69 -18.42
C GLN A 215 13.06 2.08 -18.65
N PRO A 216 13.75 2.65 -17.67
CA PRO A 216 15.15 3.05 -17.83
C PRO A 216 16.02 1.90 -18.39
N GLY A 217 16.55 2.09 -19.61
CA GLY A 217 17.41 1.12 -20.28
C GLY A 217 16.70 -0.05 -20.97
N GLN A 218 15.36 -0.10 -21.01
CA GLN A 218 14.62 -1.20 -21.64
C GLN A 218 13.29 -0.78 -22.27
N VAL A 219 12.96 -1.36 -23.42
CA VAL A 219 11.61 -1.31 -24.01
C VAL A 219 10.89 -2.61 -23.62
N VAL A 220 9.83 -2.48 -22.84
CA VAL A 220 9.08 -3.61 -22.26
C VAL A 220 7.98 -4.09 -23.20
N TYR A 221 7.36 -3.18 -23.93
CA TYR A 221 6.30 -3.45 -24.90
C TYR A 221 6.40 -2.48 -26.08
N ASP A 222 6.22 -2.98 -27.30
CA ASP A 222 6.24 -2.17 -28.53
C ASP A 222 5.43 -2.89 -29.62
N GLN A 223 4.11 -2.70 -29.62
CA GLN A 223 3.21 -3.36 -30.56
C GLN A 223 2.01 -2.49 -30.90
N LYS A 224 1.45 -2.70 -32.10
CA LYS A 224 0.15 -2.14 -32.49
C LYS A 224 -0.97 -2.90 -31.78
N VAL A 225 -1.91 -2.15 -31.23
CA VAL A 225 -3.08 -2.69 -30.54
C VAL A 225 -4.35 -2.07 -31.13
N ILE A 226 -5.40 -2.89 -31.23
CA ILE A 226 -6.71 -2.45 -31.70
C ILE A 226 -7.38 -1.53 -30.68
N VAL A 227 -8.12 -0.55 -31.18
CA VAL A 227 -9.04 0.24 -30.38
C VAL A 227 -10.38 -0.48 -30.35
N ASN A 228 -10.80 -0.88 -29.15
CA ASN A 228 -12.07 -1.53 -28.94
C ASN A 228 -13.19 -0.48 -28.90
N PRO A 229 -14.22 -0.62 -29.75
CA PRO A 229 -15.41 0.20 -29.61
C PRO A 229 -16.15 -0.23 -28.34
N SER A 230 -16.41 0.71 -27.43
CA SER A 230 -17.38 0.49 -26.37
C SER A 230 -18.55 1.42 -26.51
N ARG A 231 -19.73 0.87 -26.24
CA ARG A 231 -20.89 1.67 -25.91
C ARG A 231 -20.87 1.81 -24.39
N ASN A 232 -20.74 3.03 -23.91
CA ASN A 232 -21.25 3.44 -22.61
C ASN A 232 -20.49 2.90 -21.39
N LEU A 233 -19.18 3.15 -21.27
CA LEU A 233 -18.45 2.79 -20.06
C LEU A 233 -18.70 3.79 -18.92
N ILE A 234 -18.82 3.28 -17.70
CA ILE A 234 -18.86 4.06 -16.45
C ILE A 234 -17.89 3.48 -15.42
N ILE A 235 -17.41 4.31 -14.51
CA ILE A 235 -16.74 3.86 -13.28
C ILE A 235 -17.73 3.93 -12.14
N ASP A 236 -17.91 2.82 -11.43
CA ASP A 236 -18.92 2.70 -10.39
C ASP A 236 -18.47 1.69 -9.32
N GLU A 237 -19.26 1.56 -8.26
CA GLU A 237 -19.05 0.57 -7.22
C GLU A 237 -19.83 -0.73 -7.52
N CYS A 238 -19.21 -1.88 -7.31
CA CYS A 238 -19.88 -3.17 -7.22
C CYS A 238 -19.20 -4.07 -6.18
N ASP A 239 -20.00 -4.71 -5.33
CA ASP A 239 -19.55 -5.65 -4.29
C ASP A 239 -18.38 -5.12 -3.45
N GLY A 240 -18.45 -3.82 -3.13
CA GLY A 240 -17.44 -3.11 -2.34
C GLY A 240 -16.15 -2.73 -3.07
N SER A 241 -16.01 -3.09 -4.35
CA SER A 241 -14.90 -2.72 -5.23
C SER A 241 -15.29 -1.64 -6.24
N ILE A 242 -14.30 -0.93 -6.77
CA ILE A 242 -14.50 0.01 -7.88
C ILE A 242 -14.32 -0.74 -9.20
N VAL A 243 -15.27 -0.61 -10.11
CA VAL A 243 -15.32 -1.32 -11.38
C VAL A 243 -15.53 -0.37 -12.55
N ILE A 244 -15.02 -0.76 -13.72
CA ILE A 244 -15.45 -0.23 -15.01
C ILE A 244 -16.55 -1.16 -15.52
N ALA A 245 -17.74 -0.61 -15.73
CA ALA A 245 -18.92 -1.34 -16.14
C ALA A 245 -19.54 -0.76 -17.42
N SER A 246 -20.25 -1.60 -18.14
CA SER A 246 -21.14 -1.18 -19.23
C SER A 246 -22.40 -0.52 -18.67
N SER A 247 -22.84 0.56 -19.32
CA SER A 247 -24.01 1.36 -18.98
C SER A 247 -25.03 1.38 -20.12
N SER A 248 -26.29 1.61 -19.79
CA SER A 248 -27.36 1.81 -20.78
C SER A 248 -27.35 3.22 -21.40
N LEU A 249 -26.54 4.15 -20.88
CA LEU A 249 -26.47 5.55 -21.31
C LEU A 249 -25.68 5.72 -22.61
N LEU A 250 -26.30 6.20 -23.70
CA LEU A 250 -25.71 6.40 -25.04
C LEU A 250 -24.49 7.36 -25.09
N ASN A 251 -23.32 6.92 -24.63
CA ASN A 251 -22.04 7.62 -24.73
C ASN A 251 -21.05 6.72 -25.49
N ASN A 252 -20.47 7.20 -26.60
CA ASN A 252 -19.39 6.46 -27.26
C ASN A 252 -18.11 6.63 -26.43
N SER A 253 -17.56 5.53 -25.93
CA SER A 253 -16.24 5.53 -25.29
C SER A 253 -15.40 4.39 -25.82
N ASN A 254 -14.48 4.72 -26.72
CA ASN A 254 -13.54 3.75 -27.24
C ASN A 254 -12.42 3.54 -26.22
N TYR A 255 -11.76 2.39 -26.25
CA TYR A 255 -10.65 2.12 -25.35
C TYR A 255 -9.63 1.16 -25.97
N ILE A 256 -8.39 1.25 -25.50
CA ILE A 256 -7.35 0.27 -25.76
C ILE A 256 -7.20 -0.58 -24.49
N LEU A 257 -7.08 -1.89 -24.65
CA LEU A 257 -6.80 -2.82 -23.56
C LEU A 257 -5.52 -3.58 -23.88
N LEU A 258 -4.50 -3.43 -23.03
CA LEU A 258 -3.31 -4.28 -23.05
C LEU A 258 -3.44 -5.28 -21.91
N GLU A 259 -3.68 -6.53 -22.24
CA GLU A 259 -3.73 -7.61 -21.26
C GLU A 259 -2.33 -7.93 -20.73
N ASP A 260 -2.26 -8.27 -19.44
CA ASP A 260 -1.06 -8.80 -18.79
C ASP A 260 0.23 -7.95 -18.94
N PHE A 261 0.09 -6.65 -19.22
CA PHE A 261 1.22 -5.76 -19.51
C PHE A 261 2.20 -5.64 -18.34
N SER A 262 1.74 -5.89 -17.11
CA SER A 262 2.52 -5.71 -15.88
C SER A 262 3.56 -6.79 -15.64
N GLN A 263 3.46 -7.97 -16.29
CA GLN A 263 4.29 -9.15 -15.98
C GLN A 263 5.80 -8.86 -16.04
N LYS A 264 6.22 -8.05 -17.03
CA LYS A 264 7.63 -7.75 -17.30
C LYS A 264 8.11 -6.44 -16.69
N LEU A 265 7.25 -5.72 -15.98
CA LEU A 265 7.60 -4.45 -15.36
C LEU A 265 8.33 -4.67 -14.03
N THR A 266 9.42 -3.94 -13.82
CA THR A 266 10.08 -3.84 -12.50
C THR A 266 9.59 -2.62 -11.73
N GLU A 267 9.76 -2.59 -10.41
CA GLU A 267 9.52 -1.38 -9.60
C GLU A 267 10.31 -0.17 -10.16
N GLY A 268 9.66 0.99 -10.24
CA GLY A 268 10.26 2.23 -10.74
C GLY A 268 9.42 2.95 -11.81
N PRO A 269 9.97 4.02 -12.42
CA PRO A 269 9.26 4.79 -13.42
C PRO A 269 9.07 4.00 -14.72
N VAL A 270 7.93 4.22 -15.35
CA VAL A 270 7.58 3.68 -16.67
C VAL A 270 6.93 4.77 -17.50
N THR A 271 7.30 4.84 -18.78
CA THR A 271 6.67 5.72 -19.76
C THR A 271 5.79 4.88 -20.67
N VAL A 272 4.50 5.21 -20.73
CA VAL A 272 3.54 4.64 -21.67
C VAL A 272 3.30 5.65 -22.79
N LYS A 273 3.70 5.32 -24.01
CA LYS A 273 3.43 6.12 -25.20
C LYS A 273 2.33 5.47 -26.03
N VAL A 274 1.41 6.30 -26.50
CA VAL A 274 0.29 5.92 -27.36
C VAL A 274 0.40 6.74 -28.64
N ILE A 275 0.59 6.08 -29.77
CA ILE A 275 0.91 6.72 -31.05
C ILE A 275 -0.08 6.27 -32.12
N ASN A 276 -0.74 7.23 -32.77
CA ASN A 276 -1.56 7.00 -33.96
C ASN A 276 -1.31 8.12 -34.99
N GLY A 277 -0.54 7.82 -36.04
CA GLY A 277 -0.15 8.82 -37.04
C GLY A 277 0.66 9.96 -36.41
N SER A 278 0.17 11.20 -36.53
CA SER A 278 0.76 12.39 -35.90
C SER A 278 0.34 12.58 -34.44
N ASN A 279 -0.63 11.81 -33.94
CA ASN A 279 -1.12 11.93 -32.58
C ASN A 279 -0.24 11.07 -31.66
N GLU A 280 0.46 11.71 -30.73
CA GLU A 280 1.26 11.05 -29.70
C GLU A 280 0.86 11.55 -28.32
N SER A 281 0.68 10.62 -27.38
CA SER A 281 0.50 10.92 -25.96
C SER A 281 1.48 10.09 -25.14
N SER A 282 2.12 10.73 -24.16
CA SER A 282 3.13 10.11 -23.31
C SER A 282 2.74 10.28 -21.84
N PHE A 283 2.65 9.17 -21.12
CA PHE A 283 2.25 9.12 -19.72
C PHE A 283 3.39 8.58 -18.87
N LEU A 284 3.88 9.40 -17.93
CA LEU A 284 4.82 8.95 -16.91
C LEU A 284 4.04 8.38 -15.72
N ILE A 285 4.27 7.12 -15.42
CA ILE A 285 3.60 6.34 -14.37
C ILE A 285 4.69 5.65 -13.54
N ASN A 286 4.43 5.38 -12.27
CA ASN A 286 5.34 4.58 -11.44
C ASN A 286 4.75 3.17 -11.19
N VAL A 287 5.60 2.16 -11.28
CA VAL A 287 5.35 0.81 -10.80
C VAL A 287 5.81 0.73 -9.36
N GLU A 288 4.90 0.44 -8.43
CA GLU A 288 5.17 0.57 -6.99
C GLU A 288 4.71 -0.65 -6.20
N TRP A 289 5.59 -1.12 -5.31
CA TRP A 289 5.27 -2.17 -4.36
C TRP A 289 4.50 -1.58 -3.18
N LEU A 290 3.18 -1.49 -3.32
CA LEU A 290 2.31 -0.77 -2.38
C LEU A 290 2.40 -1.28 -0.93
N ASN A 291 2.58 -2.59 -0.75
CA ASN A 291 2.69 -3.25 0.55
C ASN A 291 4.10 -3.78 0.83
N LYS A 292 5.13 -3.12 0.29
CA LYS A 292 6.55 -3.48 0.47
C LYS A 292 6.87 -3.74 1.95
N PRO A 293 7.46 -4.90 2.27
CA PRO A 293 7.89 -5.20 3.64
C PRO A 293 8.78 -4.11 4.23
N VAL A 294 8.49 -3.70 5.46
CA VAL A 294 9.20 -2.65 6.19
C VAL A 294 10.68 -3.00 6.37
N THR A 295 10.98 -4.28 6.56
CA THR A 295 12.35 -4.82 6.63
C THR A 295 13.18 -4.41 5.41
N LEU A 296 12.59 -4.29 4.22
CA LEU A 296 13.30 -3.88 3.00
C LEU A 296 13.70 -2.41 2.96
N PHE A 297 13.27 -1.57 3.90
CA PHE A 297 13.82 -0.22 4.05
C PHE A 297 15.11 -0.20 4.88
N ASN A 298 15.41 -1.28 5.62
CA ASN A 298 16.70 -1.49 6.27
C ASN A 298 17.45 -2.64 5.57
N ILE A 299 18.11 -2.30 4.46
CA ILE A 299 18.79 -3.29 3.61
C ILE A 299 19.86 -4.11 4.37
N ASN A 300 20.52 -3.51 5.36
CA ASN A 300 21.51 -4.24 6.16
C ASN A 300 20.85 -5.34 7.00
N LEU A 301 19.73 -5.03 7.65
CA LEU A 301 18.94 -6.04 8.37
C LEU A 301 18.37 -7.07 7.38
N ALA A 302 17.88 -6.64 6.22
CA ALA A 302 17.32 -7.54 5.21
C ALA A 302 18.35 -8.57 4.72
N VAL A 303 19.62 -8.15 4.53
CA VAL A 303 20.73 -9.04 4.17
C VAL A 303 21.14 -9.93 5.34
N GLU A 304 21.20 -9.39 6.56
CA GLU A 304 21.53 -10.18 7.76
C GLU A 304 20.53 -11.32 7.98
N LEU A 305 19.23 -11.07 7.80
CA LEU A 305 18.21 -12.09 7.98
C LEU A 305 18.31 -13.23 6.96
N LEU A 306 18.95 -13.03 5.80
CA LEU A 306 19.20 -14.12 4.85
C LEU A 306 20.12 -15.21 5.42
N GLU A 307 20.94 -14.90 6.43
CA GLU A 307 21.77 -15.90 7.13
C GLU A 307 20.94 -17.00 7.82
N LEU A 308 19.62 -16.81 7.94
CA LEU A 308 18.70 -17.85 8.43
C LEU A 308 18.46 -18.97 7.41
N ILE A 309 18.67 -18.72 6.12
CA ILE A 309 18.34 -19.67 5.04
C ILE A 309 19.49 -19.88 4.04
N TYR A 310 20.55 -19.07 4.11
CA TYR A 310 21.73 -19.17 3.25
C TYR A 310 23.01 -19.05 4.06
N ASP A 311 24.08 -19.68 3.59
CA ASP A 311 25.40 -19.54 4.20
C ASP A 311 26.01 -18.17 3.89
N ARG A 312 26.76 -17.61 4.84
CA ARG A 312 27.42 -16.30 4.67
C ARG A 312 28.30 -16.23 3.42
N ALA A 313 28.91 -17.35 3.02
CA ALA A 313 29.72 -17.43 1.80
C ALA A 313 28.91 -17.08 0.53
N GLU A 314 27.63 -17.46 0.49
CA GLU A 314 26.72 -17.16 -0.63
C GLU A 314 26.26 -15.70 -0.65
N LEU A 315 26.34 -15.02 0.50
CA LEU A 315 25.88 -13.64 0.68
C LEU A 315 27.02 -12.61 0.56
N LEU A 316 28.25 -13.05 0.29
CA LEU A 316 29.44 -12.17 0.28
C LEU A 316 29.28 -10.98 -0.66
N ASP A 317 28.69 -11.18 -1.84
CA ASP A 317 28.49 -10.11 -2.82
C ASP A 317 27.48 -9.06 -2.33
N LEU A 318 26.47 -9.48 -1.56
CA LEU A 318 25.53 -8.55 -0.91
C LEU A 318 26.23 -7.71 0.16
N TYR A 319 27.11 -8.33 0.96
CA TYR A 319 27.88 -7.61 1.98
C TYR A 319 28.89 -6.63 1.39
N LYS A 320 29.50 -6.97 0.24
CA LYS A 320 30.46 -6.11 -0.47
C LYS A 320 29.80 -4.98 -1.25
N SER A 321 28.53 -5.10 -1.60
CA SER A 321 27.79 -4.09 -2.36
C SER A 321 27.68 -2.77 -1.58
N SER A 322 27.88 -1.65 -2.29
CA SER A 322 27.73 -0.31 -1.69
C SER A 322 26.28 -0.07 -1.24
N ASN A 323 26.07 0.76 -0.21
CA ASN A 323 24.73 1.06 0.30
C ASN A 323 23.73 1.52 -0.79
N GLN A 324 24.21 2.28 -1.79
CA GLN A 324 23.37 2.75 -2.91
C GLN A 324 22.90 1.61 -3.82
N ASN A 325 23.74 0.60 -4.04
CA ASN A 325 23.44 -0.51 -4.96
C ASN A 325 22.93 -1.77 -4.23
N LYS A 326 22.99 -1.78 -2.89
CA LYS A 326 22.73 -2.98 -2.09
C LYS A 326 21.30 -3.51 -2.24
N TYR A 327 20.30 -2.62 -2.39
CA TYR A 327 18.93 -3.05 -2.66
C TYR A 327 18.81 -3.75 -4.02
N LYS A 328 19.41 -3.18 -5.06
CA LYS A 328 19.44 -3.80 -6.39
C LYS A 328 20.14 -5.16 -6.34
N ALA A 329 21.30 -5.24 -5.68
CA ALA A 329 22.03 -6.50 -5.50
C ALA A 329 21.18 -7.54 -4.74
N LEU A 330 20.41 -7.14 -3.73
CA LEU A 330 19.49 -8.00 -3.01
C LEU A 330 18.38 -8.54 -3.91
N VAL A 331 17.76 -7.67 -4.72
CA VAL A 331 16.73 -8.07 -5.70
C VAL A 331 17.33 -9.04 -6.73
N ASP A 332 18.52 -8.75 -7.26
CA ASP A 332 19.21 -9.60 -8.22
C ASP A 332 19.58 -10.97 -7.62
N PHE A 333 20.00 -11.02 -6.36
CA PHE A 333 20.24 -12.27 -5.63
C PHE A 333 18.97 -13.13 -5.55
N TRP A 334 17.87 -12.54 -5.12
CA TRP A 334 16.57 -13.22 -5.02
C TRP A 334 16.08 -13.69 -6.39
N ASN A 335 16.25 -12.88 -7.44
CA ASN A 335 15.90 -13.22 -8.81
C ASN A 335 16.75 -14.38 -9.36
N LYS A 336 18.04 -14.44 -9.01
CA LYS A 336 18.94 -15.53 -9.41
C LYS A 336 18.59 -16.84 -8.71
N LYS A 337 18.19 -16.80 -7.44
CA LYS A 337 17.79 -17.99 -6.68
C LYS A 337 16.45 -18.56 -7.14
N PHE A 338 15.54 -17.71 -7.61
CA PHE A 338 14.22 -18.10 -8.09
C PHE A 338 13.96 -17.53 -9.49
N PRO A 339 14.61 -18.09 -10.54
CA PRO A 339 14.55 -17.51 -11.88
C PRO A 339 13.24 -17.82 -12.63
N GLU A 340 12.63 -18.98 -12.40
CA GLU A 340 11.41 -19.42 -13.09
C GLU A 340 10.17 -18.78 -12.46
N ARG A 341 9.71 -17.67 -13.03
CA ARG A 341 8.53 -16.94 -12.57
C ARG A 341 7.75 -16.34 -13.74
N GLU A 342 6.45 -16.22 -13.56
CA GLU A 342 5.55 -15.54 -14.51
C GLU A 342 5.71 -14.01 -14.45
N TYR A 343 6.16 -13.46 -13.31
CA TYR A 343 6.28 -12.02 -13.07
C TYR A 343 7.70 -11.63 -12.66
N MET A 344 8.08 -10.38 -12.92
CA MET A 344 9.29 -9.77 -12.34
C MET A 344 9.18 -9.60 -10.81
N PHE A 345 7.96 -9.61 -10.26
CA PHE A 345 7.72 -9.63 -8.83
C PHE A 345 8.24 -10.94 -8.21
N ASN A 346 9.04 -10.83 -7.15
CA ASN A 346 9.58 -11.99 -6.47
C ASN A 346 8.71 -12.37 -5.26
N GLU A 347 7.81 -13.35 -5.45
CA GLU A 347 6.92 -13.84 -4.38
C GLU A 347 7.68 -14.44 -3.20
N TRP A 348 8.82 -15.10 -3.45
CA TRP A 348 9.66 -15.68 -2.39
C TRP A 348 10.32 -14.60 -1.53
N MET A 349 10.82 -13.54 -2.18
CA MET A 349 11.35 -12.37 -1.50
C MET A 349 10.26 -11.67 -0.68
N ASP A 350 9.08 -11.46 -1.28
CA ASP A 350 7.93 -10.86 -0.60
C ASP A 350 7.54 -11.67 0.64
N GLU A 351 7.34 -12.98 0.50
CA GLU A 351 6.95 -13.86 1.58
C GLU A 351 8.00 -13.91 2.71
N PHE A 352 9.29 -14.05 2.35
CA PHE A 352 10.38 -14.06 3.33
C PHE A 352 10.41 -12.79 4.19
N TYR A 353 10.27 -11.62 3.56
CA TYR A 353 10.30 -10.35 4.29
C TYR A 353 8.96 -9.99 4.94
N LYS A 354 7.82 -10.49 4.44
CA LYS A 354 6.54 -10.43 5.17
C LYS A 354 6.60 -11.21 6.48
N ARG A 355 7.20 -12.41 6.46
CA ARG A 355 7.44 -13.18 7.70
C ARG A 355 8.41 -12.47 8.63
N SER A 356 9.41 -11.80 8.08
CA SER A 356 10.37 -10.99 8.85
C SER A 356 9.68 -9.82 9.56
N ASP A 357 8.82 -9.09 8.86
CA ASP A 357 8.01 -8.01 9.45
C ASP A 357 7.08 -8.53 10.54
N TYR A 358 6.38 -9.64 10.28
CA TYR A 358 5.50 -10.27 11.27
C TYR A 358 6.29 -10.64 12.52
N ALA A 359 7.45 -11.28 12.36
CA ALA A 359 8.30 -11.68 13.47
C ALA A 359 8.82 -10.47 14.26
N MET A 360 9.20 -9.39 13.57
CA MET A 360 9.64 -8.14 14.19
C MET A 360 8.51 -7.50 15.02
N GLN A 361 7.26 -7.57 14.57
CA GLN A 361 6.12 -7.00 15.30
C GLN A 361 5.67 -7.87 16.48
N ASN A 362 5.64 -9.20 16.31
CA ASN A 362 4.98 -10.10 17.26
C ASN A 362 5.94 -10.75 18.27
N PHE A 363 7.24 -10.81 17.98
CA PHE A 363 8.20 -11.52 18.84
C PHE A 363 9.27 -10.61 19.45
N SER A 364 9.13 -9.29 19.30
CA SER A 364 9.98 -8.34 20.03
C SER A 364 9.70 -8.39 21.53
N ASN A 365 10.75 -8.29 22.34
CA ASN A 365 10.66 -8.29 23.80
C ASN A 365 11.69 -7.34 24.42
N LEU A 366 11.69 -7.23 25.76
CA LEU A 366 12.60 -6.33 26.48
C LEU A 366 14.09 -6.64 26.26
N ALA A 367 14.44 -7.90 26.04
CA ALA A 367 15.82 -8.34 25.82
C ALA A 367 16.26 -8.22 24.35
N ASN A 368 15.33 -8.39 23.40
CA ASN A 368 15.58 -8.28 21.97
C ASN A 368 14.48 -7.48 21.29
N GLN A 369 14.80 -6.23 20.95
CA GLN A 369 13.89 -5.31 20.28
C GLN A 369 13.70 -5.64 18.78
N ILE A 370 14.48 -6.57 18.23
CA ILE A 370 14.35 -7.05 16.86
C ILE A 370 13.76 -8.45 16.92
N GLY A 371 12.42 -8.54 16.99
CA GLY A 371 11.68 -9.80 17.10
C GLY A 371 12.07 -10.87 16.07
N ALA A 372 12.44 -10.46 14.85
CA ALA A 372 12.96 -11.34 13.79
C ALA A 372 14.25 -12.11 14.16
N LYS A 373 15.03 -11.61 15.14
CA LYS A 373 16.26 -12.27 15.62
C LYS A 373 16.04 -13.16 16.84
N THR A 374 14.84 -13.18 17.42
CA THR A 374 14.49 -14.13 18.48
C THR A 374 14.34 -15.53 17.91
N ASP A 375 14.44 -16.56 18.74
CA ASP A 375 14.31 -17.93 18.26
C ASP A 375 12.93 -18.19 17.63
N ARG A 376 11.86 -17.67 18.24
CA ARG A 376 10.51 -17.71 17.64
C ARG A 376 10.47 -16.98 16.30
N GLY A 377 11.11 -15.81 16.21
CA GLY A 377 11.20 -15.06 14.95
C GLY A 377 11.94 -15.81 13.86
N LYS A 378 13.07 -16.45 14.18
CA LYS A 378 13.83 -17.26 13.23
C LYS A 378 13.02 -18.45 12.71
N ILE A 379 12.38 -19.19 13.59
CA ILE A 379 11.52 -20.33 13.22
C ILE A 379 10.34 -19.83 12.36
N TYR A 380 9.69 -18.73 12.74
CA TYR A 380 8.59 -18.17 11.95
C TYR A 380 9.04 -17.72 10.55
N ILE A 381 10.22 -17.10 10.42
CA ILE A 381 10.75 -16.68 9.11
C ILE A 381 11.02 -17.91 8.23
N GLN A 382 11.67 -18.93 8.77
CA GLN A 382 12.03 -20.14 8.03
C GLN A 382 10.81 -20.97 7.62
N TYR A 383 9.84 -21.15 8.52
CA TYR A 383 8.75 -22.12 8.34
C TYR A 383 7.37 -21.49 8.15
N GLY A 384 7.22 -20.18 8.37
CA GLY A 384 5.95 -19.47 8.28
C GLY A 384 5.11 -19.62 9.55
N LYS A 385 3.80 -19.34 9.40
CA LYS A 385 2.82 -19.48 10.48
C LYS A 385 2.64 -20.97 10.84
N PRO A 386 2.73 -21.35 12.13
CA PRO A 386 2.43 -22.72 12.53
C PRO A 386 0.94 -23.03 12.39
N ASP A 387 0.62 -24.31 12.17
CA ASP A 387 -0.76 -24.80 12.08
C ASP A 387 -1.46 -24.75 13.44
N GLU A 388 -0.70 -24.95 14.51
CA GLU A 388 -1.21 -24.96 15.86
C GLU A 388 -0.15 -24.46 16.85
N ILE A 389 -0.60 -23.67 17.83
CA ILE A 389 0.22 -23.18 18.94
C ILE A 389 -0.42 -23.66 20.24
N LYS A 390 0.33 -24.43 21.03
CA LYS A 390 -0.06 -24.78 22.40
C LYS A 390 0.77 -24.01 23.41
N ARG A 391 0.14 -23.60 24.50
CA ARG A 391 0.81 -22.95 25.63
C ARG A 391 0.53 -23.73 26.90
N ASP A 392 1.59 -23.98 27.66
CA ASP A 392 1.53 -24.63 28.96
C ASP A 392 2.25 -23.77 30.01
N TYR A 393 1.72 -23.77 31.23
CA TYR A 393 2.23 -23.00 32.35
C TYR A 393 2.70 -23.96 33.43
N SER A 394 4.01 -23.99 33.66
CA SER A 394 4.57 -24.81 34.75
C SER A 394 4.38 -24.16 36.12
N SER A 395 4.40 -24.97 37.17
CA SER A 395 4.35 -24.51 38.57
C SER A 395 5.54 -23.63 38.99
N THR A 396 6.64 -23.62 38.22
CA THR A 396 7.84 -22.83 38.49
C THR A 396 7.89 -21.52 37.68
N ASN A 397 6.74 -20.99 37.26
CA ASN A 397 6.61 -19.73 36.51
C ASN A 397 7.27 -19.75 35.10
N ASN A 398 7.64 -20.92 34.58
CA ASN A 398 8.07 -21.04 33.18
C ASN A 398 6.85 -21.17 32.27
N VAL A 399 6.87 -20.48 31.14
CA VAL A 399 5.87 -20.63 30.07
C VAL A 399 6.49 -21.43 28.93
N VAL A 400 5.81 -22.50 28.53
CA VAL A 400 6.20 -23.33 27.38
C VAL A 400 5.24 -23.04 26.24
N GLU A 401 5.78 -22.75 25.06
CA GLU A 401 5.02 -22.56 23.82
C GLU A 401 5.49 -23.58 22.80
N ILE A 402 4.55 -24.36 22.24
CA ILE A 402 4.84 -25.43 21.27
C ILE A 402 4.16 -25.07 19.96
N TRP A 403 4.95 -25.00 18.90
CA TRP A 403 4.48 -24.73 17.55
C TRP A 403 4.51 -26.01 16.73
N PHE A 404 3.37 -26.35 16.13
CA PHE A 404 3.24 -27.53 15.26
C PHE A 404 3.13 -27.11 13.80
N TYR A 405 3.96 -27.73 12.96
CA TYR A 405 3.93 -27.63 11.51
C TYR A 405 3.61 -29.03 10.96
N LYS A 406 2.32 -29.31 10.79
CA LYS A 406 1.76 -30.64 10.49
C LYS A 406 2.25 -31.15 9.14
N ASP A 407 2.21 -30.30 8.11
CA ASP A 407 2.66 -30.66 6.76
C ASP A 407 4.17 -30.92 6.69
N LEU A 408 4.94 -30.20 7.52
CA LEU A 408 6.39 -30.38 7.62
C LEU A 408 6.81 -31.50 8.58
N GLN A 409 5.86 -32.07 9.33
CA GLN A 409 6.11 -33.01 10.43
C GLN A 409 7.16 -32.47 11.42
N LYS A 410 7.07 -31.18 11.74
CA LYS A 410 7.98 -30.49 12.67
C LYS A 410 7.23 -29.95 13.88
N GLU A 411 7.88 -30.03 15.03
CA GLU A 411 7.48 -29.32 16.23
C GLU A 411 8.67 -28.48 16.71
N PHE A 412 8.40 -27.29 17.24
CA PHE A 412 9.39 -26.45 17.90
C PHE A 412 8.90 -26.08 19.28
N ILE A 413 9.72 -26.29 20.29
CA ILE A 413 9.38 -26.04 21.69
C ILE A 413 10.18 -24.85 22.18
N PHE A 414 9.47 -23.81 22.63
CA PHE A 414 10.07 -22.63 23.20
C PHE A 414 9.78 -22.53 24.69
N THR A 415 10.76 -22.06 25.46
CA THR A 415 10.61 -21.87 26.91
C THR A 415 10.99 -20.44 27.30
N ASP A 416 10.07 -19.75 27.97
CA ASP A 416 10.35 -18.50 28.68
C ASP A 416 10.51 -18.80 30.17
N ARG A 417 11.75 -18.66 30.67
CA ARG A 417 12.09 -18.90 32.08
C ARG A 417 11.97 -17.67 32.96
N THR A 418 11.86 -16.47 32.37
CA THR A 418 11.84 -15.21 33.11
C THR A 418 10.43 -14.62 33.19
N GLY A 419 9.51 -15.08 32.35
CA GLY A 419 8.17 -14.52 32.20
C GLY A 419 8.18 -13.14 31.53
N LEU A 420 9.32 -12.73 30.96
CA LEU A 420 9.49 -11.42 30.30
C LEU A 420 9.28 -11.50 28.78
N GLY A 421 8.78 -12.62 28.28
CA GLY A 421 8.54 -12.87 26.85
C GLY A 421 9.79 -13.29 26.07
N ASN A 422 10.88 -13.66 26.76
CA ASN A 422 12.10 -14.15 26.13
C ASN A 422 12.07 -15.67 25.95
N TYR A 423 11.36 -16.10 24.92
CA TYR A 423 11.21 -17.50 24.53
C TYR A 423 12.47 -17.99 23.79
N ILE A 424 13.16 -18.96 24.38
CA ILE A 424 14.35 -19.62 23.81
C ILE A 424 13.93 -20.98 23.25
N LEU A 425 14.48 -21.35 22.09
CA LEU A 425 14.25 -22.66 21.49
C LEU A 425 14.92 -23.75 22.33
N SER A 426 14.10 -24.68 22.83
CA SER A 426 14.53 -25.81 23.66
C SER A 426 14.65 -27.11 22.87
N LYS A 427 13.85 -27.29 21.81
CA LYS A 427 13.83 -28.47 20.96
C LYS A 427 13.29 -28.13 19.58
#